data_AF-A0A955EKA2-F1
#
_entry.id   AF-A0A955EKA2-F1
#
_cell.length_a   1.000
_cell.length_b   1.000
_cell.length_c   1.000
_cell.angle_alpha   90.00
_cell.angle_beta   90.00
_cell.angle_gamma   90.00
#
_symmetry.space_group_name_H-M   'P 1'
#
loop_
_entity.id
_entity.type
_entity.pdbx_description
1 polymer ?
#
loop_
_entity_poly.entity_id
_entity_poly.type
_entity_poly.pdbx_seq_one_letter_code
_entity_poly.pdbx_strand_id
1 'polypeptide(L)'
;MNRSDRCAAGVSAGALMVVLMTGAAFANPWADEVMAYVPGNGVIPGYDDAGAALGEPTRFTAPESPFGGGVTPFQSAFGAGELVTVGEGGSLTVRFAEPVTDDASNPWGIDLLIFGNAGYLDADYPNGMTTSPAVLFGVGGMVEVSADGVEWRMVVGAEADAGFPTLGYRDTTEAFPVAAGSRPTDFTRPVNPNFDASGLSIGEIVDAYNGSGGGTGIDLASVGLSAISYVRITNPLGSGVTPEIDGFADVSVPGPGALALLAWCGVAAGRRRR
;
A
#
# COMPACT_ATOMS: atom_id res chain seq x y z
N MET A 1 9.06 82.88 -17.64
CA MET A 1 10.51 82.62 -17.63
C MET A 1 10.77 81.58 -16.55
N ASN A 2 11.21 80.37 -16.94
CA ASN A 2 11.95 79.31 -16.20
C ASN A 2 11.61 79.05 -14.70
N ARG A 3 11.51 77.83 -14.18
CA ARG A 3 11.88 76.48 -14.63
C ARG A 3 11.19 75.48 -13.67
N SER A 4 11.01 74.27 -14.17
CA SER A 4 10.90 72.99 -13.46
C SER A 4 11.54 72.93 -12.07
N ASP A 5 10.92 72.22 -11.13
CA ASP A 5 11.43 70.91 -10.69
C ASP A 5 10.41 70.13 -9.84
N ARG A 6 10.22 68.87 -10.24
CA ARG A 6 9.43 67.84 -9.55
C ARG A 6 10.31 67.19 -8.49
N CYS A 7 9.78 66.93 -7.30
CA CYS A 7 10.29 65.87 -6.43
C CYS A 7 9.12 65.08 -5.85
N ALA A 8 9.08 63.80 -6.22
CA ALA A 8 8.11 62.81 -5.79
C ALA A 8 8.55 62.15 -4.48
N ALA A 9 7.60 61.86 -3.62
CA ALA A 9 7.62 60.79 -2.61
C ALA A 9 6.14 60.39 -2.47
N GLY A 10 5.66 59.22 -2.87
CA GLY A 10 6.24 57.88 -2.70
C GLY A 10 5.28 57.12 -1.78
N VAL A 11 4.06 56.85 -2.23
CA VAL A 11 3.07 56.05 -1.48
C VAL A 11 3.43 54.59 -1.69
N SER A 12 4.03 53.96 -0.68
CA SER A 12 4.31 52.52 -0.67
C SER A 12 3.02 51.76 -0.38
N ALA A 13 2.38 51.23 -1.42
CA ALA A 13 1.31 50.26 -1.27
C ALA A 13 1.91 48.90 -0.85
N GLY A 14 1.76 48.55 0.43
CA GLY A 14 2.10 47.23 0.93
C GLY A 14 1.06 46.22 0.43
N ALA A 15 1.44 45.39 -0.54
CA ALA A 15 0.65 44.23 -0.93
C ALA A 15 0.75 43.15 0.17
N LEU A 16 -0.34 42.95 0.90
CA LEU A 16 -0.48 41.83 1.83
C LEU A 16 -0.70 40.57 1.01
N MET A 17 0.37 39.81 0.76
CA MET A 17 0.31 38.51 0.12
C MET A 17 -0.22 37.49 1.14
N VAL A 18 -1.53 37.19 1.07
CA VAL A 18 -2.12 36.08 1.82
C VAL A 18 -1.68 34.79 1.14
N VAL A 19 -0.67 34.13 1.70
CA VAL A 19 -0.34 32.75 1.33
C VAL A 19 -1.40 31.87 1.97
N LEU A 20 -2.35 31.40 1.17
CA LEU A 20 -3.25 30.30 1.54
C LEU A 20 -2.37 29.06 1.74
N MET A 21 -2.03 28.78 2.99
CA MET A 21 -1.50 27.48 3.41
C MET A 21 -2.66 26.49 3.34
N THR A 22 -2.96 25.96 2.15
CA THR A 22 -3.70 24.71 2.04
C THR A 22 -2.78 23.62 2.58
N GLY A 23 -2.96 23.29 3.87
CA GLY A 23 -2.37 22.08 4.40
C GLY A 23 -2.90 20.93 3.55
N ALA A 24 -2.00 20.20 2.88
CA ALA A 24 -2.33 18.87 2.42
C ALA A 24 -2.68 18.08 3.67
N ALA A 25 -3.98 17.88 3.93
CA ALA A 25 -4.38 16.79 4.79
C ALA A 25 -3.74 15.54 4.15
N PHE A 26 -2.94 14.80 4.91
CA PHE A 26 -2.50 13.49 4.46
C PHE A 26 -3.78 12.69 4.20
N ALA A 27 -4.07 12.42 2.93
CA ALA A 27 -5.17 11.54 2.57
C ALA A 27 -4.91 10.20 3.25
N ASN A 28 -5.97 9.57 3.75
CA ASN A 28 -5.88 8.21 4.25
C ASN A 28 -5.59 7.31 3.04
N PRO A 29 -4.43 6.63 2.95
CA PRO A 29 -4.15 5.83 1.77
C PRO A 29 -4.88 4.48 1.80
N TRP A 30 -5.60 4.16 2.88
CA TRP A 30 -6.24 2.86 3.05
C TRP A 30 -7.70 2.88 2.58
N ALA A 31 -8.25 1.71 2.28
CA ALA A 31 -9.69 1.57 2.13
C ALA A 31 -10.41 1.95 3.45
N ASP A 32 -11.54 2.66 3.32
CA ASP A 32 -12.24 3.28 4.45
C ASP A 32 -13.48 2.52 4.91
N GLU A 33 -14.10 1.74 4.02
CA GLU A 33 -15.41 1.16 4.29
C GLU A 33 -15.60 -0.19 3.58
N VAL A 34 -16.15 -1.17 4.29
CA VAL A 34 -16.68 -2.40 3.70
C VAL A 34 -18.09 -2.13 3.20
N MET A 35 -18.28 -2.17 1.88
CA MET A 35 -19.59 -1.97 1.25
C MET A 35 -20.43 -3.24 1.27
N ALA A 36 -19.79 -4.39 1.07
CA ALA A 36 -20.43 -5.69 1.09
C ALA A 36 -19.41 -6.79 1.36
N TYR A 37 -19.83 -7.81 2.11
CA TYR A 37 -19.05 -9.03 2.29
C TYR A 37 -19.99 -10.22 2.23
N VAL A 38 -19.64 -11.18 1.39
CA VAL A 38 -20.25 -12.50 1.28
C VAL A 38 -19.12 -13.50 1.58
N PRO A 39 -19.12 -14.14 2.76
CA PRO A 39 -18.01 -15.02 3.15
C PRO A 39 -17.72 -16.12 2.14
N GLY A 40 -18.76 -16.73 1.55
CA GLY A 40 -18.59 -17.92 0.72
C GLY A 40 -18.33 -19.18 1.56
N ASN A 41 -17.98 -20.29 0.90
CA ASN A 41 -17.73 -21.57 1.55
C ASN A 41 -16.25 -21.76 1.92
N GLY A 42 -15.98 -22.41 3.04
CA GLY A 42 -14.61 -22.71 3.49
C GLY A 42 -13.97 -21.66 4.40
N VAL A 43 -14.67 -20.55 4.69
CA VAL A 43 -14.22 -19.56 5.70
C VAL A 43 -14.26 -20.17 7.10
N ILE A 44 -13.17 -20.00 7.84
CA ILE A 44 -13.02 -20.48 9.22
C ILE A 44 -13.46 -19.35 10.18
N PRO A 45 -14.21 -19.66 11.26
CA PRO A 45 -14.57 -18.64 12.26
C PRO A 45 -13.34 -17.92 12.81
N GLY A 46 -13.40 -16.58 12.87
CA GLY A 46 -12.27 -15.73 13.27
C GLY A 46 -11.49 -15.12 12.11
N TYR A 47 -11.81 -15.52 10.87
CA TYR A 47 -11.33 -14.93 9.62
C TYR A 47 -12.49 -14.43 8.73
N ASP A 48 -13.67 -14.25 9.33
CA ASP A 48 -14.89 -13.77 8.69
C ASP A 48 -15.23 -12.30 9.03
N ASP A 49 -14.29 -11.57 9.64
CA ASP A 49 -14.42 -10.13 9.89
C ASP A 49 -13.89 -9.31 8.72
N ALA A 50 -14.78 -8.84 7.85
CA ALA A 50 -14.42 -7.98 6.73
C ALA A 50 -13.76 -6.66 7.13
N GLY A 51 -13.93 -6.21 8.37
CA GLY A 51 -13.26 -5.02 8.89
C GLY A 51 -11.73 -5.17 8.95
N ALA A 52 -11.21 -6.40 8.98
CA ALA A 52 -9.78 -6.68 8.99
C ALA A 52 -9.06 -6.20 7.71
N ALA A 53 -9.79 -6.04 6.60
CA ALA A 53 -9.21 -5.53 5.35
C ALA A 53 -9.19 -3.98 5.25
N LEU A 54 -9.58 -3.26 6.30
CA LEU A 54 -9.54 -1.80 6.35
C LEU A 54 -8.32 -1.30 7.13
N GLY A 55 -7.83 -0.13 6.75
CA GLY A 55 -6.67 0.48 7.41
C GLY A 55 -5.33 -0.06 6.92
N GLU A 56 -4.30 0.16 7.74
CA GLU A 56 -2.93 -0.21 7.41
C GLU A 56 -2.74 -1.73 7.47
N PRO A 57 -2.09 -2.35 6.46
CA PRO A 57 -1.74 -3.78 6.49
C PRO A 57 -0.94 -4.19 7.72
N THR A 58 -1.04 -5.46 8.08
CA THR A 58 -0.43 -6.00 9.30
C THR A 58 1.10 -5.98 9.23
N ARG A 59 1.73 -5.37 10.23
CA ARG A 59 3.21 -5.37 10.39
C ARG A 59 3.72 -6.43 11.36
N PHE A 60 2.90 -6.81 12.33
CA PHE A 60 3.24 -7.77 13.36
C PHE A 60 2.04 -8.68 13.57
N THR A 61 2.24 -9.97 13.34
CA THR A 61 1.17 -10.95 13.27
C THR A 61 1.11 -11.82 14.52
N ALA A 62 -0.11 -12.20 14.89
CA ALA A 62 -0.46 -13.11 15.96
C ALA A 62 0.30 -12.87 17.27
N PRO A 63 0.23 -11.66 17.88
CA PRO A 63 1.05 -11.30 19.04
C PRO A 63 0.85 -12.16 20.28
N GLU A 64 -0.30 -12.83 20.38
CA GLU A 64 -0.61 -13.76 21.48
C GLU A 64 -0.12 -15.20 21.20
N SER A 65 0.42 -15.47 20.00
CA SER A 65 0.92 -16.77 19.56
C SER A 65 2.44 -16.89 19.81
N PRO A 66 2.96 -18.06 20.21
CA PRO A 66 4.40 -18.31 20.22
C PRO A 66 5.03 -18.32 18.82
N PHE A 67 4.21 -18.33 17.77
CA PHE A 67 4.62 -18.21 16.36
C PHE A 67 4.42 -16.79 15.82
N GLY A 68 3.97 -15.85 16.65
CA GLY A 68 3.78 -14.46 16.27
C GLY A 68 5.11 -13.73 16.07
N GLY A 69 5.08 -12.66 15.29
CA GLY A 69 6.30 -12.00 14.86
C GLY A 69 6.11 -10.86 13.88
N GLY A 70 7.23 -10.24 13.49
CA GLY A 70 7.22 -9.28 12.39
C GLY A 70 6.78 -9.95 11.09
N VAL A 71 5.93 -9.28 10.31
CA VAL A 71 5.51 -9.77 9.00
C VAL A 71 6.67 -9.64 8.02
N THR A 72 6.97 -10.74 7.32
CA THR A 72 8.04 -10.83 6.33
C THR A 72 7.55 -11.55 5.08
N PRO A 73 8.32 -11.50 3.98
CA PRO A 73 8.01 -12.28 2.80
C PRO A 73 7.96 -13.80 2.99
N PHE A 74 8.38 -14.34 4.14
CA PHE A 74 8.28 -15.77 4.49
C PHE A 74 7.29 -16.04 5.64
N GLN A 75 6.84 -14.99 6.32
CA GLN A 75 5.87 -15.02 7.43
C GLN A 75 4.85 -13.92 7.20
N SER A 76 3.82 -14.25 6.42
CA SER A 76 2.69 -13.35 6.18
C SER A 76 1.85 -13.13 7.44
N ALA A 77 0.96 -12.14 7.41
CA ALA A 77 -0.03 -11.96 8.45
C ALA A 77 -0.95 -13.17 8.52
N PHE A 78 -1.19 -13.77 9.68
CA PHE A 78 -2.01 -14.98 9.83
C PHE A 78 -2.91 -14.97 11.08
N GLY A 79 -2.79 -13.95 11.94
CA GLY A 79 -3.55 -13.87 13.19
C GLY A 79 -5.04 -13.67 12.93
N ALA A 80 -5.87 -14.22 13.82
CA ALA A 80 -7.31 -13.98 13.76
C ALA A 80 -7.60 -12.47 13.95
N GLY A 81 -8.43 -11.91 13.06
CA GLY A 81 -8.74 -10.49 13.02
C GLY A 81 -7.71 -9.60 12.30
N GLU A 82 -6.63 -10.18 11.78
CA GLU A 82 -5.65 -9.48 10.91
C GLU A 82 -6.00 -9.62 9.43
N LEU A 83 -6.77 -10.66 9.08
CA LEU A 83 -7.16 -10.98 7.72
C LEU A 83 -8.66 -11.25 7.64
N VAL A 84 -9.23 -11.05 6.45
CA VAL A 84 -10.52 -11.62 6.06
C VAL A 84 -10.35 -12.64 4.94
N THR A 85 -10.97 -13.80 5.08
CA THR A 85 -11.01 -14.83 4.05
C THR A 85 -12.23 -14.64 3.14
N VAL A 86 -12.02 -14.77 1.84
CA VAL A 86 -13.09 -14.87 0.84
C VAL A 86 -13.20 -16.32 0.37
N GLY A 87 -14.11 -17.08 0.96
CA GLY A 87 -14.39 -18.46 0.60
C GLY A 87 -14.99 -18.63 -0.80
N GLU A 88 -15.11 -19.87 -1.26
CA GLU A 88 -15.64 -20.17 -2.59
C GLU A 88 -17.07 -19.64 -2.78
N GLY A 89 -17.31 -18.97 -3.90
CA GLY A 89 -18.57 -18.26 -4.18
C GLY A 89 -18.75 -16.97 -3.37
N GLY A 90 -17.73 -16.55 -2.61
CA GLY A 90 -17.72 -15.35 -1.80
C GLY A 90 -17.23 -14.11 -2.55
N SER A 91 -17.40 -12.96 -1.90
CA SER A 91 -16.83 -11.70 -2.35
C SER A 91 -16.64 -10.71 -1.20
N LEU A 92 -15.66 -9.82 -1.34
CA LEU A 92 -15.44 -8.66 -0.49
C LEU A 92 -15.47 -7.42 -1.37
N THR A 93 -16.25 -6.40 -1.02
CA THR A 93 -16.23 -5.09 -1.68
C THR A 93 -15.89 -4.01 -0.67
N VAL A 94 -14.82 -3.28 -0.93
CA VAL A 94 -14.37 -2.13 -0.13
C VAL A 94 -14.47 -0.84 -0.94
N ARG A 95 -14.48 0.29 -0.22
CA ARG A 95 -14.53 1.64 -0.80
C ARG A 95 -13.43 2.51 -0.22
N PHE A 96 -12.82 3.30 -1.08
CA PHE A 96 -11.99 4.45 -0.71
C PHE A 96 -12.84 5.72 -0.71
N ALA A 97 -12.69 6.54 0.31
CA ALA A 97 -13.32 7.85 0.46
C ALA A 97 -12.71 8.85 -0.53
N GLU A 98 -11.39 8.87 -0.60
CA GLU A 98 -10.63 9.52 -1.66
C GLU A 98 -10.41 8.54 -2.82
N PRO A 99 -10.83 8.83 -4.06
CA PRO A 99 -10.60 7.92 -5.17
C PRO A 99 -9.10 7.67 -5.40
N VAL A 100 -8.72 6.42 -5.61
CA VAL A 100 -7.40 6.04 -6.14
C VAL A 100 -7.34 6.51 -7.58
N THR A 101 -6.26 7.21 -7.96
CA THR A 101 -6.12 7.80 -9.30
C THR A 101 -5.00 7.15 -10.10
N ASP A 102 -5.20 7.00 -11.41
CA ASP A 102 -4.13 6.73 -12.37
C ASP A 102 -3.18 7.93 -12.41
N ASP A 103 -2.07 7.85 -11.68
CA ASP A 103 -1.08 8.92 -11.57
C ASP A 103 0.22 8.49 -12.24
N ALA A 104 0.59 9.19 -13.32
CA ALA A 104 1.83 8.93 -14.05
C ALA A 104 3.12 9.12 -13.22
N SER A 105 3.03 9.73 -12.03
CA SER A 105 4.15 9.83 -11.09
C SER A 105 4.31 8.59 -10.20
N ASN A 106 3.30 7.72 -10.15
CA ASN A 106 3.37 6.47 -9.41
C ASN A 106 4.43 5.54 -10.01
N PRO A 107 5.29 4.92 -9.18
CA PRO A 107 6.32 4.01 -9.65
C PRO A 107 5.73 2.88 -10.51
N TRP A 108 6.32 2.69 -11.69
CA TRP A 108 5.93 1.66 -12.67
C TRP A 108 4.48 1.74 -13.16
N GLY A 109 3.76 2.85 -12.90
CA GLY A 109 2.34 3.00 -13.24
C GLY A 109 1.39 2.20 -12.35
N ILE A 110 1.84 1.79 -11.15
CA ILE A 110 1.01 1.06 -10.20
C ILE A 110 0.30 2.05 -9.28
N ASP A 111 -1.02 2.00 -9.22
CA ASP A 111 -1.86 2.97 -8.50
C ASP A 111 -2.50 2.39 -7.24
N LEU A 112 -2.71 1.08 -7.19
CA LEU A 112 -3.32 0.39 -6.06
C LEU A 112 -2.48 -0.82 -5.65
N LEU A 113 -2.38 -1.04 -4.35
CA LEU A 113 -1.80 -2.23 -3.75
C LEU A 113 -2.86 -3.02 -2.98
N ILE A 114 -2.78 -4.35 -3.10
CA ILE A 114 -3.61 -5.30 -2.33
C ILE A 114 -2.67 -6.18 -1.53
N PHE A 115 -2.91 -6.28 -0.23
CA PHE A 115 -2.13 -7.10 0.69
C PHE A 115 -2.94 -8.32 1.09
N GLY A 116 -2.30 -9.47 1.12
CA GLY A 116 -2.92 -10.75 1.47
C GLY A 116 -2.01 -11.61 2.34
N ASN A 117 -2.36 -12.89 2.45
CA ASN A 117 -1.61 -13.91 3.20
C ASN A 117 -0.45 -14.52 2.38
N ALA A 118 -0.22 -14.10 1.13
CA ALA A 118 0.83 -14.66 0.31
C ALA A 118 2.24 -14.51 0.89
N GLY A 119 3.05 -15.57 0.74
CA GLY A 119 4.42 -15.66 1.22
C GLY A 119 5.28 -16.61 0.39
N TYR A 120 6.60 -16.40 0.37
CA TYR A 120 7.55 -17.30 -0.27
C TYR A 120 7.76 -18.56 0.56
N LEU A 121 7.87 -19.71 -0.11
CA LEU A 121 8.35 -20.92 0.52
C LEU A 121 9.85 -20.82 0.83
N ASP A 122 10.21 -21.17 2.06
CA ASP A 122 11.60 -21.22 2.50
C ASP A 122 12.24 -22.57 2.15
N ALA A 123 13.12 -22.56 1.15
CA ALA A 123 13.91 -23.69 0.68
C ALA A 123 15.03 -24.09 1.65
N ASP A 124 15.42 -23.20 2.57
CA ASP A 124 16.47 -23.41 3.57
C ASP A 124 15.94 -23.08 4.98
N TYR A 125 14.75 -23.59 5.31
CA TYR A 125 14.06 -23.26 6.55
C TYR A 125 14.93 -23.44 7.80
N PRO A 126 14.99 -22.45 8.73
CA PRO A 126 14.23 -21.18 8.76
C PRO A 126 15.03 -19.95 8.26
N ASN A 127 16.01 -20.14 7.38
CA ASN A 127 17.00 -19.11 7.02
C ASN A 127 16.51 -18.10 5.98
N GLY A 128 15.30 -18.28 5.42
CA GLY A 128 14.69 -17.35 4.48
C GLY A 128 15.35 -17.35 3.12
N MET A 129 15.38 -18.49 2.44
CA MET A 129 15.88 -18.58 1.07
C MET A 129 14.79 -19.13 0.15
N THR A 130 14.47 -18.42 -0.93
CA THR A 130 13.48 -18.92 -1.89
C THR A 130 14.04 -20.08 -2.72
N THR A 131 13.14 -20.91 -3.27
CA THR A 131 13.48 -21.83 -4.34
C THR A 131 13.85 -21.08 -5.64
N SER A 132 14.38 -21.79 -6.63
CA SER A 132 14.60 -21.26 -7.98
C SER A 132 13.90 -22.17 -9.01
N PRO A 133 12.73 -21.79 -9.56
CA PRO A 133 12.06 -20.50 -9.37
C PRO A 133 11.45 -20.35 -7.97
N ALA A 134 11.24 -19.11 -7.52
CA ALA A 134 10.54 -18.85 -6.26
C ALA A 134 9.10 -19.39 -6.33
N VAL A 135 8.65 -19.97 -5.23
CA VAL A 135 7.28 -20.50 -5.08
C VAL A 135 6.58 -19.74 -3.96
N LEU A 136 5.32 -19.36 -4.20
CA LEU A 136 4.46 -18.73 -3.21
C LEU A 136 3.50 -19.74 -2.59
N PHE A 137 3.20 -19.57 -1.31
CA PHE A 137 1.91 -19.91 -0.72
C PHE A 137 1.05 -18.63 -0.68
N GLY A 138 -0.27 -18.75 -0.58
CA GLY A 138 -1.21 -17.66 -0.86
C GLY A 138 -1.95 -17.91 -2.17
N VAL A 139 -3.25 -17.62 -2.19
CA VAL A 139 -4.13 -18.18 -3.22
C VAL A 139 -5.15 -17.17 -3.78
N GLY A 140 -4.78 -16.54 -4.88
CA GLY A 140 -5.73 -16.13 -5.91
C GLY A 140 -6.66 -14.98 -5.54
N GLY A 141 -7.91 -15.08 -5.98
CA GLY A 141 -8.92 -14.04 -5.83
C GLY A 141 -8.92 -13.09 -7.01
N MET A 142 -10.07 -13.02 -7.70
CA MET A 142 -10.24 -12.12 -8.83
C MET A 142 -10.37 -10.69 -8.32
N VAL A 143 -9.58 -9.79 -8.90
CA VAL A 143 -9.63 -8.36 -8.60
C VAL A 143 -10.52 -7.67 -9.62
N GLU A 144 -11.51 -6.94 -9.13
CA GLU A 144 -12.38 -6.07 -9.90
C GLU A 144 -12.34 -4.66 -9.31
N VAL A 145 -12.32 -3.64 -10.16
CA VAL A 145 -12.31 -2.24 -9.73
C VAL A 145 -13.44 -1.47 -10.37
N SER A 146 -13.90 -0.41 -9.69
CA SER A 146 -15.01 0.41 -10.16
C SER A 146 -14.90 1.86 -9.68
N ALA A 147 -15.29 2.80 -10.53
CA ALA A 147 -15.40 4.21 -10.18
C ALA A 147 -16.69 4.52 -9.39
N ASP A 148 -17.77 3.77 -9.63
CA ASP A 148 -19.11 4.08 -9.15
C ASP A 148 -19.77 2.96 -8.32
N GLY A 149 -19.13 1.79 -8.24
CA GLY A 149 -19.66 0.61 -7.56
C GLY A 149 -20.70 -0.17 -8.37
N VAL A 150 -20.97 0.25 -9.61
CA VAL A 150 -22.00 -0.32 -10.51
C VAL A 150 -21.33 -0.98 -11.72
N GLU A 151 -20.46 -0.26 -12.42
CA GLU A 151 -19.70 -0.81 -13.55
C GLU A 151 -18.35 -1.34 -13.07
N TRP A 152 -18.15 -2.65 -13.19
CA TRP A 152 -16.97 -3.34 -12.71
C TRP A 152 -16.04 -3.72 -13.86
N ARG A 153 -14.73 -3.49 -13.67
CA ARG A 153 -13.68 -3.91 -14.60
C ARG A 153 -12.79 -4.93 -13.90
N MET A 154 -12.70 -6.12 -14.48
CA MET A 154 -11.76 -7.15 -14.01
C MET A 154 -10.33 -6.73 -14.37
N VAL A 155 -9.43 -6.81 -13.38
CA VAL A 155 -8.00 -6.60 -13.60
C VAL A 155 -7.37 -7.94 -13.97
N VAL A 156 -7.15 -8.16 -15.26
CA VAL A 156 -6.61 -9.43 -15.76
C VAL A 156 -5.12 -9.54 -15.42
N GLY A 157 -4.73 -10.70 -14.87
CA GLY A 157 -3.33 -10.99 -14.53
C GLY A 157 -2.91 -10.51 -13.13
N ALA A 158 -3.83 -9.96 -12.35
CA ALA A 158 -3.63 -9.66 -10.93
C ALA A 158 -4.50 -10.59 -10.07
N GLU A 159 -3.93 -11.04 -8.95
CA GLU A 159 -4.59 -11.86 -7.95
C GLU A 159 -4.48 -11.17 -6.58
N ALA A 160 -5.57 -11.18 -5.81
CA ALA A 160 -5.69 -10.41 -4.59
C ALA A 160 -4.75 -10.90 -3.47
N ASP A 161 -4.57 -12.21 -3.38
CA ASP A 161 -3.72 -12.89 -2.40
C ASP A 161 -2.54 -13.58 -3.12
N ALA A 162 -1.66 -12.76 -3.68
CA ALA A 162 -0.52 -13.19 -4.50
C ALA A 162 0.54 -12.07 -4.60
N GLY A 163 1.30 -12.05 -5.71
CA GLY A 163 2.18 -10.94 -6.06
C GLY A 163 3.47 -10.92 -5.24
N PHE A 164 3.68 -9.81 -4.53
CA PHE A 164 4.84 -9.59 -3.68
C PHE A 164 4.44 -9.70 -2.21
N PRO A 165 4.88 -10.75 -1.48
CA PRO A 165 4.56 -10.93 -0.06
C PRO A 165 4.82 -9.71 0.81
N THR A 166 3.98 -9.51 1.82
CA THR A 166 4.07 -8.35 2.71
C THR A 166 5.40 -8.32 3.48
N LEU A 167 6.04 -7.16 3.56
CA LEU A 167 7.22 -6.91 4.39
C LEU A 167 6.90 -5.77 5.35
N GLY A 168 6.82 -6.04 6.64
CA GLY A 168 6.45 -5.04 7.65
C GLY A 168 7.57 -4.07 8.02
N TYR A 169 8.83 -4.47 7.91
CA TYR A 169 9.98 -3.66 8.33
C TYR A 169 11.19 -3.83 7.42
N ARG A 170 11.89 -2.73 7.12
CA ARG A 170 13.08 -2.73 6.23
C ARG A 170 14.39 -3.03 6.96
N ASP A 171 14.37 -3.14 8.28
CA ASP A 171 15.48 -3.63 9.10
C ASP A 171 15.33 -5.11 9.49
N THR A 172 14.43 -5.82 8.82
CA THR A 172 14.29 -7.28 8.93
C THR A 172 15.54 -7.98 8.44
N THR A 173 16.11 -8.86 9.27
CA THR A 173 17.28 -9.69 8.93
C THR A 173 17.01 -11.18 9.02
N GLU A 174 15.84 -11.58 9.51
CA GLU A 174 15.45 -12.97 9.78
C GLU A 174 14.07 -13.24 9.17
N ALA A 175 13.85 -14.45 8.65
CA ALA A 175 12.60 -14.82 7.99
C ALA A 175 11.40 -14.91 8.93
N PHE A 176 11.63 -15.37 10.16
CA PHE A 176 10.60 -15.60 11.16
C PHE A 176 10.93 -14.84 12.46
N PRO A 177 10.97 -13.49 12.44
CA PRO A 177 11.40 -12.70 13.58
C PRO A 177 10.31 -12.66 14.65
N VAL A 178 10.65 -12.99 15.89
CA VAL A 178 9.71 -12.93 17.04
C VAL A 178 9.49 -11.52 17.59
N ALA A 179 10.23 -10.53 17.07
CA ALA A 179 10.14 -9.14 17.47
C ALA A 179 9.87 -8.25 16.25
N ALA A 180 9.18 -7.13 16.49
CA ALA A 180 8.99 -6.11 15.47
C ALA A 180 10.33 -5.45 15.09
N GLY A 181 10.47 -5.10 13.81
CA GLY A 181 11.52 -4.20 13.38
C GLY A 181 11.27 -2.77 13.88
N SER A 182 12.27 -1.90 13.72
CA SER A 182 12.20 -0.51 14.17
C SER A 182 11.97 0.47 13.01
N ARG A 183 12.12 0.00 11.77
CA ARG A 183 12.04 0.83 10.57
C ARG A 183 10.92 0.29 9.67
N PRO A 184 9.71 0.86 9.74
CA PRO A 184 8.62 0.41 8.89
C PRO A 184 8.97 0.59 7.41
N THR A 185 8.50 -0.34 6.59
CA THR A 185 8.38 -0.19 5.14
C THR A 185 7.22 0.75 4.79
N ASP A 186 7.19 1.18 3.54
CA ASP A 186 6.15 2.02 2.97
C ASP A 186 5.12 1.15 2.23
N PHE A 187 3.92 1.01 2.80
CA PHE A 187 2.82 0.26 2.20
C PHE A 187 2.09 1.03 1.09
N THR A 188 2.47 2.28 0.80
CA THR A 188 1.97 3.02 -0.38
C THR A 188 2.98 3.03 -1.52
N ARG A 189 4.01 2.17 -1.44
CA ARG A 189 5.06 2.06 -2.44
C ARG A 189 5.07 0.65 -3.03
N PRO A 190 4.94 0.48 -4.36
CA PRO A 190 4.99 -0.83 -4.97
C PRO A 190 6.39 -1.44 -4.93
N VAL A 191 6.47 -2.76 -5.12
CA VAL A 191 7.70 -3.43 -5.55
C VAL A 191 7.82 -3.30 -7.07
N ASN A 192 9.05 -3.30 -7.60
CA ASN A 192 9.27 -3.32 -9.04
C ASN A 192 8.57 -4.55 -9.67
N PRO A 193 7.62 -4.38 -10.62
CA PRO A 193 6.89 -5.49 -11.22
C PRO A 193 7.77 -6.53 -11.93
N ASN A 194 9.01 -6.16 -12.29
CA ASN A 194 9.99 -7.08 -12.89
C ASN A 194 10.91 -7.77 -11.86
N PHE A 195 10.67 -7.59 -10.55
CA PHE A 195 11.45 -8.26 -9.51
C PHE A 195 11.19 -9.76 -9.55
N ASP A 196 12.27 -10.55 -9.57
CA ASP A 196 12.24 -12.00 -9.48
C ASP A 196 12.93 -12.42 -8.18
N ALA A 197 12.18 -13.09 -7.31
CA ALA A 197 12.66 -13.55 -6.02
C ALA A 197 13.44 -14.86 -6.09
N SER A 198 13.61 -15.48 -7.27
CA SER A 198 14.18 -16.82 -7.43
C SER A 198 15.60 -16.97 -6.85
N GLY A 199 15.75 -17.88 -5.90
CA GLY A 199 17.04 -18.20 -5.26
C GLY A 199 17.62 -17.11 -4.35
N LEU A 200 16.81 -16.15 -3.92
CA LEU A 200 17.23 -15.03 -3.08
C LEU A 200 17.03 -15.31 -1.59
N SER A 201 17.95 -14.77 -0.79
CA SER A 201 17.82 -14.68 0.67
C SER A 201 16.86 -13.56 1.08
N ILE A 202 16.38 -13.58 2.33
CA ILE A 202 15.55 -12.50 2.87
C ILE A 202 16.24 -11.14 2.79
N GLY A 203 17.55 -11.07 3.04
CA GLY A 203 18.29 -9.81 2.93
C GLY A 203 18.26 -9.23 1.52
N GLU A 204 18.45 -10.08 0.50
CA GLU A 204 18.37 -9.68 -0.91
C GLU A 204 16.95 -9.26 -1.31
N ILE A 205 15.92 -9.94 -0.79
CA ILE A 205 14.51 -9.56 -1.01
C ILE A 205 14.21 -8.20 -0.37
N VAL A 206 14.61 -7.98 0.89
CA VAL A 206 14.43 -6.71 1.61
C VAL A 206 15.11 -5.56 0.87
N ASP A 207 16.34 -5.76 0.39
CA ASP A 207 17.06 -4.77 -0.39
C ASP A 207 16.37 -4.50 -1.74
N ALA A 208 15.89 -5.53 -2.42
CA ALA A 208 15.20 -5.41 -3.70
C ALA A 208 13.83 -4.71 -3.59
N TYR A 209 13.11 -4.90 -2.48
CA TYR A 209 11.87 -4.19 -2.18
C TYR A 209 12.11 -2.69 -2.02
N ASN A 210 13.34 -2.27 -1.71
CA ASN A 210 13.77 -0.87 -1.71
C ASN A 210 12.83 0.05 -0.91
N GLY A 211 12.42 -0.44 0.26
CA GLY A 211 11.51 0.24 1.19
C GLY A 211 10.02 0.04 0.94
N SER A 212 9.62 -0.65 -0.14
CA SER A 212 8.24 -1.12 -0.33
C SER A 212 7.85 -2.12 0.76
N GLY A 213 6.58 -2.12 1.14
CA GLY A 213 5.99 -3.16 1.99
C GLY A 213 5.39 -4.35 1.26
N GLY A 214 5.51 -4.46 -0.07
CA GLY A 214 4.95 -5.57 -0.86
C GLY A 214 3.59 -5.24 -1.48
N GLY A 215 2.77 -6.28 -1.61
CA GLY A 215 1.42 -6.26 -2.19
C GLY A 215 1.37 -6.60 -3.69
N THR A 216 0.19 -7.01 -4.15
CA THR A 216 -0.14 -7.08 -5.58
C THR A 216 -0.38 -5.67 -6.10
N GLY A 217 0.40 -5.25 -7.10
CA GLY A 217 0.24 -3.94 -7.76
C GLY A 217 -0.79 -3.96 -8.90
N ILE A 218 -1.65 -2.95 -8.93
CA ILE A 218 -2.67 -2.73 -9.95
C ILE A 218 -2.41 -1.40 -10.68
N ASP A 219 -2.31 -1.45 -12.00
CA ASP A 219 -2.30 -0.28 -12.91
C ASP A 219 -3.74 -0.01 -13.39
N LEU A 220 -4.31 1.16 -13.10
CA LEU A 220 -5.68 1.48 -13.49
C LEU A 220 -5.82 1.82 -14.99
N ALA A 221 -4.75 2.32 -15.62
CA ALA A 221 -4.72 2.54 -17.07
C ALA A 221 -4.89 1.22 -17.83
N SER A 222 -4.42 0.09 -17.26
CA SER A 222 -4.58 -1.25 -17.85
C SER A 222 -6.05 -1.67 -18.06
N VAL A 223 -6.98 -1.10 -17.26
CA VAL A 223 -8.43 -1.33 -17.38
C VAL A 223 -9.19 -0.11 -17.94
N GLY A 224 -8.46 0.93 -18.35
CA GLY A 224 -8.99 2.13 -18.98
C GLY A 224 -9.76 3.05 -18.02
N LEU A 225 -9.39 3.07 -16.74
CA LEU A 225 -9.99 3.93 -15.72
C LEU A 225 -8.94 4.94 -15.21
N SER A 226 -9.33 6.21 -15.12
CA SER A 226 -8.44 7.25 -14.57
C SER A 226 -8.54 7.39 -13.04
N ALA A 227 -9.58 6.82 -12.44
CA ALA A 227 -9.76 6.77 -11.00
C ALA A 227 -10.79 5.69 -10.62
N ILE A 228 -10.65 5.13 -9.42
CA ILE A 228 -11.61 4.18 -8.82
C ILE A 228 -11.89 4.56 -7.37
N SER A 229 -13.10 4.24 -6.90
CA SER A 229 -13.45 4.36 -5.48
C SER A 229 -13.78 3.01 -4.86
N TYR A 230 -13.87 1.95 -5.65
CA TYR A 230 -14.29 0.64 -5.18
C TYR A 230 -13.37 -0.45 -5.70
N VAL A 231 -13.07 -1.39 -4.83
CA VAL A 231 -12.35 -2.62 -5.15
C VAL A 231 -13.21 -3.77 -4.68
N ARG A 232 -13.32 -4.81 -5.51
CA ARG A 232 -13.98 -6.06 -5.18
C ARG A 232 -13.04 -7.22 -5.40
N ILE A 233 -12.95 -8.07 -4.39
CA ILE A 233 -12.36 -9.39 -4.48
C ILE A 233 -13.48 -10.40 -4.64
N THR A 234 -13.43 -11.18 -5.71
CA THR A 234 -14.39 -12.25 -5.98
C THR A 234 -13.68 -13.59 -5.99
N ASN A 235 -14.22 -14.57 -5.26
CA ASN A 235 -13.73 -15.94 -5.31
C ASN A 235 -14.80 -16.84 -5.95
N PRO A 236 -14.61 -17.32 -7.19
CA PRO A 236 -15.61 -18.16 -7.86
C PRO A 236 -15.90 -19.46 -7.10
N LEU A 237 -17.12 -19.98 -7.26
CA LEU A 237 -17.46 -21.31 -6.77
C LEU A 237 -16.61 -22.37 -7.50
N GLY A 238 -16.02 -23.31 -6.75
CA GLY A 238 -15.17 -24.36 -7.31
C GLY A 238 -13.74 -23.91 -7.62
N SER A 239 -13.28 -22.77 -7.11
CA SER A 239 -11.90 -22.32 -7.28
C SER A 239 -10.88 -23.21 -6.57
N GLY A 240 -11.30 -23.96 -5.52
CA GLY A 240 -10.43 -24.82 -4.72
C GLY A 240 -9.53 -24.06 -3.75
N VAL A 241 -9.74 -22.76 -3.59
CA VAL A 241 -8.93 -21.86 -2.78
C VAL A 241 -9.78 -20.85 -2.01
N THR A 242 -9.19 -20.23 -0.99
CA THR A 242 -9.86 -19.23 -0.14
C THR A 242 -8.92 -18.03 0.07
N PRO A 243 -8.88 -17.06 -0.87
CA PRO A 243 -8.03 -15.88 -0.77
C PRO A 243 -8.21 -15.14 0.55
N GLU A 244 -7.13 -14.63 1.11
CA GLU A 244 -7.11 -13.88 2.36
C GLU A 244 -6.57 -12.47 2.15
N ILE A 245 -7.25 -11.48 2.72
CA ILE A 245 -6.98 -10.05 2.48
C ILE A 245 -6.62 -9.35 3.80
N ASP A 246 -5.48 -8.67 3.80
CA ASP A 246 -4.87 -7.90 4.90
C ASP A 246 -5.01 -6.38 4.70
N GLY A 247 -5.39 -5.94 3.50
CA GLY A 247 -5.64 -4.52 3.27
C GLY A 247 -5.49 -4.07 1.82
N PHE A 248 -5.76 -2.78 1.63
CA PHE A 248 -5.67 -2.10 0.34
C PHE A 248 -5.02 -0.73 0.53
N ALA A 249 -4.16 -0.32 -0.40
CA ALA A 249 -3.50 0.97 -0.33
C ALA A 249 -3.49 1.71 -1.68
N ASP A 250 -3.86 2.99 -1.64
CA ASP A 250 -3.56 3.96 -2.68
C ASP A 250 -2.05 4.18 -2.76
N VAL A 251 -1.49 3.98 -3.95
CA VAL A 251 -0.09 4.32 -4.21
C VAL A 251 -0.02 5.81 -4.38
N SER A 252 0.71 6.44 -3.46
CA SER A 252 0.98 7.87 -3.54
C SER A 252 2.46 8.12 -3.32
N VAL A 253 3.04 8.92 -4.22
CA VAL A 253 4.38 9.47 -4.05
C VAL A 253 4.28 10.74 -3.20
N PRO A 254 5.09 10.93 -2.15
CA PRO A 254 5.14 12.18 -1.42
C PRO A 254 5.44 13.34 -2.39
N GLY A 255 4.43 14.19 -2.63
CA GLY A 255 4.55 15.26 -3.62
C GLY A 255 5.72 16.22 -3.31
N PRO A 256 6.27 16.93 -4.32
CA PRO A 256 7.39 17.87 -4.14
C PRO A 256 7.15 18.96 -3.07
N GLY A 257 5.90 19.27 -2.76
CA GLY A 257 5.52 20.23 -1.72
C GLY A 257 5.94 19.83 -0.29
N ALA A 258 5.97 18.52 0.00
CA ALA A 258 6.43 18.02 1.30
C ALA A 258 7.95 18.25 1.49
N LEU A 259 8.72 18.16 0.41
CA LEU A 259 10.17 18.44 0.40
C LEU A 259 10.48 19.95 0.47
N ALA A 260 9.63 20.78 -0.15
CA ALA A 260 9.78 22.24 -0.10
C ALA A 260 9.59 22.81 1.32
N LEU A 261 8.66 22.25 2.10
CA LEU A 261 8.44 22.66 3.50
C LEU A 261 9.65 22.36 4.40
N LEU A 262 10.34 21.24 4.19
CA LEU A 262 11.56 20.90 4.92
C LEU A 262 12.74 21.84 4.56
N ALA A 263 12.86 22.22 3.28
CA ALA A 263 13.89 23.15 2.84
C ALA A 263 13.72 24.57 3.42
N TRP A 264 12.49 25.05 3.59
CA TRP A 264 12.22 26.39 4.13
C TRP A 264 12.44 26.49 5.65
N CYS A 265 12.11 25.45 6.41
CA CYS A 265 12.39 25.40 7.85
C CYS A 265 13.91 25.43 8.15
N GLY A 266 14.72 24.77 7.32
CA GLY A 266 16.19 24.82 7.44
C GLY A 266 16.79 26.21 7.23
N VAL A 267 16.26 26.97 6.26
CA VAL A 267 16.73 28.34 5.96
C VAL A 267 16.29 29.35 7.03
N ALA A 268 15.09 29.20 7.60
CA ALA A 268 14.59 30.06 8.67
C ALA A 268 15.36 29.87 10.00
N ALA A 269 15.76 28.63 10.32
CA ALA A 269 16.58 28.34 11.51
C ALA A 269 18.03 28.85 11.37
N GLY A 270 18.59 28.82 10.16
CA GLY A 270 19.94 29.32 9.87
C GLY A 270 20.08 30.86 9.95
N ARG A 271 18.99 31.60 9.76
CA ARG A 271 18.99 33.07 9.81
C ARG A 271 18.81 33.68 11.20
N ARG A 272 18.48 32.89 12.23
CA ARG A 272 18.39 33.36 13.63
C ARG A 272 19.71 33.21 14.43
N ARG A 273 20.79 32.72 13.81
CA ARG A 273 22.11 32.55 14.44
C ARG A 273 23.19 33.45 13.84
N ARG A 274 22.87 34.71 13.54
CA ARG A 274 23.87 35.76 13.27
C ARG A 274 23.53 37.01 14.06
#